data_AF-A0A3D2I049-F1
#
_entry.id   AF-A0A3D2I049-F1
#
_cell.length_a   1.000
_cell.length_b   1.000
_cell.length_c   1.000
_cell.angle_alpha   90.00
_cell.angle_beta   90.00
_cell.angle_gamma   90.00
#
_symmetry.space_group_name_H-M   'P 1'
#
loop_
_entity.id
_entity.type
_entity.pdbx_description
1 polymer ?
#
loop_
_entity_poly.entity_id
_entity_poly.type
_entity_poly.pdbx_seq_one_letter_code
_entity_poly.pdbx_strand_id
1 'polypeptide(L)' 'MNNEPLKIKKRGEDGNRIISVRIREEILTELDKIAGESNYSRNELINLILDYGIKHIEIE' A
#
# COMPACT_ATOMS: atom_id res chain seq x y z
N MET A 1 30.12 -11.82 -13.23
CA MET A 1 28.78 -11.64 -12.66
C MET A 1 28.83 -12.18 -11.24
N ASN A 2 28.63 -11.34 -10.24
CA ASN A 2 28.76 -11.74 -8.83
C ASN A 2 27.70 -12.79 -8.50
N ASN A 3 28.15 -13.97 -8.06
CA ASN A 3 27.35 -15.13 -7.67
C ASN A 3 26.78 -14.95 -6.25
N GLU A 4 26.22 -13.79 -5.93
CA GLU A 4 25.59 -13.58 -4.63
C GLU A 4 24.18 -14.23 -4.61
N PRO A 5 23.86 -15.06 -3.60
CA PRO A 5 22.57 -15.71 -3.52
C PRO A 5 21.45 -14.70 -3.24
N LEU A 6 20.31 -14.84 -3.93
CA LEU A 6 19.10 -14.08 -3.68
C LEU A 6 18.57 -14.40 -2.27
N LYS A 7 18.72 -13.47 -1.33
CA LYS A 7 18.18 -13.61 0.03
C LYS A 7 16.71 -13.22 0.06
N ILE A 8 15.82 -14.22 0.06
CA ILE A 8 14.38 -14.02 0.25
C ILE A 8 14.10 -13.95 1.74
N LYS A 9 13.64 -12.80 2.24
CA LYS A 9 13.16 -12.65 3.63
C LYS A 9 11.81 -13.37 3.79
N LYS A 10 11.55 -13.92 4.98
CA LYS A 10 10.23 -14.48 5.27
C LYS A 10 9.18 -13.37 5.25
N ARG A 11 8.03 -13.64 4.63
CA ARG A 11 6.88 -12.72 4.62
C ARG A 11 6.49 -12.37 6.07
N GLY A 12 6.43 -11.08 6.39
CA GLY A 12 6.00 -10.57 7.71
C GLY A 12 7.11 -10.07 8.65
N GLU A 13 8.38 -10.12 8.25
CA GLU A 13 9.50 -9.52 9.02
C GLU A 13 9.74 -8.03 8.70
N ASP A 14 8.91 -7.42 7.83
CA ASP A 14 9.04 -6.04 7.36
C ASP A 14 8.19 -5.05 8.17
N GLY A 15 7.53 -5.50 9.24
CA GLY A 15 6.66 -4.66 10.08
C GLY A 15 5.26 -4.42 9.49
N ASN A 16 4.96 -5.00 8.33
CA ASN A 16 3.66 -4.88 7.67
C ASN A 16 2.82 -6.14 7.87
N ARG A 17 1.51 -5.98 8.03
CA ARG A 17 0.55 -7.09 8.09
C ARG A 17 -0.41 -6.98 6.92
N ILE A 18 -0.58 -8.07 6.17
CA ILE A 18 -1.62 -8.15 5.14
C ILE A 18 -2.98 -8.23 5.85
N ILE A 19 -3.85 -7.29 5.53
CA ILE A 19 -5.24 -7.26 5.98
C ILE A 19 -6.16 -7.27 4.76
N SER A 20 -7.36 -7.82 4.91
CA SER A 20 -8.42 -7.73 3.90
C SER A 20 -9.40 -6.66 4.33
N VAL A 21 -9.61 -5.64 3.49
CA VAL A 21 -10.55 -4.55 3.73
C VAL A 21 -11.59 -4.53 2.62
N ARG A 22 -12.85 -4.28 2.96
CA ARG A 22 -13.91 -4.04 1.98
C ARG A 22 -13.91 -2.56 1.61
N ILE A 23 -13.69 -2.27 0.33
CA ILE A 23 -13.75 -0.93 -0.25
C ILE A 23 -14.82 -0.90 -1.33
N ARG A 24 -15.40 0.28 -1.56
CA ARG A 24 -16.35 0.46 -2.66
C ARG A 24 -15.60 0.44 -4.00
N GLU A 25 -16.24 -0.10 -5.03
CA GLU A 25 -15.60 -0.33 -6.34
C GLU A 25 -15.15 0.98 -6.98
N GLU A 26 -15.96 2.04 -6.87
CA GLU A 26 -15.63 3.35 -7.43
C GLU A 26 -14.37 3.95 -6.79
N ILE A 27 -14.15 3.72 -5.50
CA ILE A 27 -12.92 4.18 -4.82
C ILE A 27 -11.71 3.40 -5.33
N LEU A 28 -11.85 2.08 -5.53
CA LEU A 28 -10.77 1.28 -6.09
C LEU A 28 -10.43 1.73 -7.52
N THR A 29 -11.42 2.03 -8.35
CA THR A 29 -11.19 2.54 -9.71
C THR A 29 -10.43 3.86 -9.72
N GLU A 30 -10.76 4.79 -8.83
CA GLU A 30 -10.01 6.05 -8.71
C GLU A 30 -8.57 5.83 -8.22
N LEU A 31 -8.36 4.93 -7.25
CA LEU A 31 -7.01 4.56 -6.79
C LEU A 31 -6.18 3.92 -7.93
N ASP A 32 -6.80 3.07 -8.75
CA ASP A 32 -6.15 2.44 -9.91
C ASP A 32 -5.71 3.50 -10.94
N LYS A 33 -6.57 4.50 -11.20
CA LYS A 33 -6.27 5.61 -12.09
C LYS A 33 -5.10 6.46 -11.56
N ILE A 34 -5.14 6.86 -10.29
CA ILE A 34 -4.08 7.65 -9.66
C ILE A 34 -2.76 6.86 -9.65
N ALA A 35 -2.80 5.56 -9.39
CA ALA A 35 -1.61 4.71 -9.46
C ALA A 35 -1.05 4.63 -10.90
N GLY A 36 -1.90 4.62 -11.92
CA GLY A 36 -1.49 4.63 -13.32
C GLY A 36 -0.90 5.97 -13.79
N GLU A 37 -1.35 7.08 -13.20
CA GLU A 37 -0.83 8.42 -13.48
C GLU A 37 0.39 8.80 -12.62
N SER A 38 0.65 8.04 -11.55
CA SER A 38 1.77 8.26 -10.63
C SER A 38 2.83 7.16 -10.74
N ASN A 39 3.95 7.36 -10.05
CA ASN A 39 5.01 6.35 -9.96
C ASN A 39 4.87 5.50 -8.68
N TYR A 40 3.66 5.41 -8.12
CA TYR A 40 3.34 4.63 -6.91
C TYR A 40 2.47 3.42 -7.25
N SER A 41 2.74 2.29 -6.61
CA SER A 41 1.79 1.18 -6.62
C SER A 41 0.53 1.55 -5.83
N ARG A 42 -0.57 0.87 -6.15
CA ARG A 42 -1.84 1.02 -5.40
C ARG A 42 -1.67 0.79 -3.90
N ASN A 43 -0.86 -0.18 -3.52
CA ASN A 43 -0.60 -0.49 -2.12
C ASN A 43 0.18 0.64 -1.44
N GLU A 44 1.16 1.25 -2.11
CA GLU A 44 1.87 2.42 -1.58
C GLU A 44 0.95 3.63 -1.44
N LEU A 45 0.11 3.88 -2.45
CA LEU A 45 -0.87 4.96 -2.41
C LEU A 45 -1.86 4.78 -1.25
N ILE A 46 -2.40 3.57 -1.04
CA ILE A 46 -3.28 3.25 0.08
C ILE A 46 -2.57 3.49 1.42
N ASN A 47 -1.33 3.04 1.58
CA ASN A 47 -0.58 3.26 2.81
C ASN A 47 -0.33 4.74 3.08
N LEU A 48 -0.01 5.53 2.05
CA LEU A 48 0.17 6.98 2.16
C LEU A 48 -1.12 7.69 2.61
N ILE A 49 -2.25 7.33 1.99
CA ILE A 49 -3.56 7.87 2.35
C ILE A 49 -3.93 7.50 3.80
N LEU A 50 -3.68 6.26 4.21
CA LEU A 50 -3.96 5.79 5.57
C LEU A 50 -3.08 6.50 6.61
N ASP A 51 -1.77 6.66 6.35
CA ASP A 51 -0.87 7.38 7.26
C ASP A 51 -1.30 8.84 7.45
N TYR A 52 -1.66 9.52 6.36
CA TYR A 52 -2.21 10.86 6.43
C TYR A 52 -3.55 10.88 7.17
N GLY A 53 -4.47 9.98 6.82
CA GLY A 53 -5.81 9.89 7.41
C GLY A 53 -5.76 9.70 8.93
N ILE A 54 -4.91 8.81 9.44
CA ILE A 54 -4.79 8.55 10.89
C ILE A 54 -4.36 9.80 11.66
N LYS A 55 -3.56 10.68 11.05
CA LYS A 55 -3.06 11.92 11.71
C LYS A 55 -4.07 13.07 11.69
N HIS A 56 -5.06 13.01 10.81
CA HIS A 56 -6.00 14.11 10.56
C HIS A 56 -7.47 13.70 10.70
N ILE A 57 -7.74 12.48 11.16
CA ILE A 57 -9.11 12.01 11.37
C ILE A 57 -9.70 12.68 12.62
N GLU A 58 -10.86 13.30 12.44
CA GLU A 58 -11.70 13.80 13.52
C GLU A 58 -12.96 12.93 13.60
N ILE A 59 -13.40 12.61 14.82
CA ILE A 59 -14.60 11.81 15.07
C ILE A 59 -15.64 12.74 15.69
N GLU A 60 -16.83 12.76 15.13
CA GLU A 60 -18.03 13.42 15.69
C GLU A 60 -18.97 12.40 16.33
#